data_AF-A0A842YG28-F1
#
_entry.id   AF-A0A842YG28-F1
#
_cell.length_a   1.000
_cell.length_b   1.000
_cell.length_c   1.000
_cell.angle_alpha   90.00
_cell.angle_beta   90.00
_cell.angle_gamma   90.00
#
_symmetry.space_group_name_H-M   'P 1'
#
loop_
_entity.id
_entity.type
_entity.pdbx_description
1 polymer ?
#
loop_
_entity_poly.entity_id
_entity_poly.type
_entity_poly.pdbx_seq_one_letter_code
_entity_poly.pdbx_strand_id
1 'polypeptide(L)'
;LMERLVFPRYEYTKSPLLNPRKIRNAHIYTMNVNDETMTNWLKPKFDSIQGMFNRIIGPAETFTVTSTLQWTDYSRYVTDGTDEAEKKQARKEKYPKDLDAAFQLGKRLAS
;
A
#
# COMPACT_ATOMS: atom_id res chain seq x y z
N LEU A 1 -8.13 12.27 -0.16
CA LEU A 1 -9.03 11.60 0.82
C LEU A 1 -8.27 11.15 2.09
N MET A 2 -7.05 10.61 1.97
CA MET A 2 -6.24 10.13 3.11
C MET A 2 -5.96 11.20 4.15
N GLU A 3 -5.90 12.46 3.74
CA GLU A 3 -5.68 13.61 4.60
C GLU A 3 -6.79 13.77 5.66
N ARG A 4 -8.00 13.27 5.38
CA ARG A 4 -9.13 13.27 6.35
C ARG A 4 -8.88 12.37 7.56
N LEU A 5 -7.99 11.38 7.45
CA LEU A 5 -7.59 10.53 8.58
C LEU A 5 -6.55 11.23 9.48
N VAL A 6 -5.93 12.29 8.97
CA VAL A 6 -4.74 12.90 9.56
C VAL A 6 -5.06 14.27 10.17
N PHE A 7 -5.81 15.11 9.46
CA PHE A 7 -6.13 16.46 9.92
C PHE A 7 -6.93 16.56 11.23
N PRO A 8 -7.76 15.58 11.65
CA PRO A 8 -8.35 15.61 12.99
C PRO A 8 -7.33 15.58 14.14
N ARG A 9 -6.06 15.26 13.85
CA ARG A 9 -4.95 15.25 14.83
C ARG A 9 -3.95 16.39 14.65
N TYR A 10 -4.20 17.31 13.70
CA TYR A 10 -3.23 18.32 13.28
C TYR A 10 -3.81 19.73 13.29
N GLU A 11 -3.11 20.67 13.94
CA GLU A 11 -3.43 22.10 13.96
C GLU A 11 -2.29 22.93 13.38
N TYR A 12 -2.61 24.12 12.86
CA TYR A 12 -1.64 25.05 12.29
C TYR A 12 -1.02 25.94 13.37
N THR A 13 -0.36 25.34 14.37
CA THR A 13 0.34 26.05 15.47
C THR A 13 1.81 25.64 15.56
N LYS A 14 2.56 26.25 16.50
CA LYS A 14 3.96 25.86 16.79
C LYS A 14 4.08 24.44 17.39
N SER A 15 3.01 23.91 17.98
CA SER A 15 2.92 22.53 18.49
C SER A 15 1.73 21.85 17.84
N PRO A 16 1.88 21.39 16.59
CA PRO A 16 0.74 21.09 15.71
C PRO A 16 0.01 19.79 16.03
N LEU A 17 0.54 18.91 16.89
CA LEU A 17 -0.07 17.61 17.17
C LEU A 17 -0.99 17.70 18.39
N LEU A 18 -2.29 17.50 18.18
CA LEU A 18 -3.32 17.52 19.23
C LEU A 18 -3.19 16.36 20.22
N ASN A 19 -2.65 15.23 19.78
CA ASN A 19 -2.44 14.05 20.59
C ASN A 19 -1.04 13.50 20.35
N PRO A 20 -0.16 13.43 21.38
CA PRO A 20 1.20 12.94 21.23
C PRO A 20 1.28 11.42 21.04
N ARG A 21 0.18 10.69 21.29
CA ARG A 21 0.14 9.22 21.12
C ARG A 21 0.43 8.84 19.68
N LYS A 22 1.55 8.14 19.51
CA LYS A 22 1.97 7.51 18.26
C LYS A 22 1.30 6.16 18.10
N ILE A 23 0.80 5.89 16.89
CA ILE A 23 0.14 4.63 16.52
C ILE A 23 0.94 4.03 15.35
N ARG A 24 1.40 2.79 15.50
CA ARG A 24 1.98 2.04 14.38
C ARG A 24 0.89 1.77 13.36
N ASN A 25 1.17 2.07 12.11
CA ASN A 25 0.20 1.96 11.02
C ASN A 25 0.90 1.50 9.74
N ALA A 26 0.12 0.96 8.81
CA ALA A 26 0.63 0.63 7.49
C ALA A 26 -0.43 0.88 6.42
N HIS A 27 0.04 1.17 5.21
CA HIS A 27 -0.78 1.23 4.00
C HIS A 27 -0.47 0.02 3.12
N ILE A 28 -1.51 -0.75 2.82
CA ILE A 28 -1.41 -1.90 1.93
C ILE A 28 -2.06 -1.53 0.59
N TYR A 29 -1.27 -1.57 -0.48
CA TYR A 29 -1.74 -1.29 -1.83
C TYR A 29 -1.70 -2.58 -2.66
N THR A 30 -2.88 -3.10 -3.02
CA THR A 30 -3.02 -4.24 -3.93
C THR A 30 -3.35 -3.74 -5.32
N MET A 31 -2.52 -4.04 -6.30
CA MET A 31 -2.60 -3.44 -7.63
C MET A 31 -2.24 -4.43 -8.72
N ASN A 32 -2.91 -4.31 -9.87
CA ASN A 32 -2.65 -5.12 -11.06
C ASN A 32 -1.39 -4.68 -11.83
N VAL A 33 -0.81 -3.51 -11.52
CA VAL A 33 0.38 -2.97 -12.19
C VAL A 33 1.62 -3.85 -11.96
N ASN A 34 2.61 -3.78 -12.86
CA ASN A 34 3.89 -4.45 -12.68
C ASN A 34 4.83 -3.68 -11.70
N ASP A 35 5.95 -4.30 -11.33
CA ASP A 35 6.91 -3.74 -10.37
C ASP A 35 7.59 -2.46 -10.89
N GLU A 36 7.80 -2.35 -12.20
CA GLU A 36 8.34 -1.13 -12.83
C GLU A 36 7.38 0.05 -12.67
N THR A 37 6.11 -0.14 -13.02
CA THR A 37 5.07 0.89 -12.87
C THR A 37 4.92 1.31 -11.42
N MET A 38 4.90 0.34 -10.50
CA MET A 38 4.89 0.62 -9.06
C MET A 38 6.08 1.53 -8.70
N THR A 39 7.30 1.13 -9.05
CA THR A 39 8.53 1.79 -8.62
C THR A 39 8.67 3.19 -9.21
N ASN A 40 8.41 3.33 -10.50
CA ASN A 40 8.67 4.57 -11.23
C ASN A 40 7.55 5.60 -11.08
N TRP A 41 6.30 5.16 -10.89
CA TRP A 41 5.13 6.06 -10.94
C TRP A 41 4.41 6.19 -9.60
N LEU A 42 4.28 5.09 -8.86
CA LEU A 42 3.44 5.07 -7.66
C LEU A 42 4.23 5.28 -6.37
N LYS A 43 5.47 4.76 -6.32
CA LYS A 43 6.32 4.83 -5.13
C LYS A 43 6.48 6.27 -4.60
N PRO A 44 6.78 7.29 -5.41
CA PRO A 44 6.93 8.66 -4.89
C PRO A 44 5.65 9.18 -4.19
N LYS A 45 4.48 8.81 -4.71
CA LYS A 45 3.19 9.18 -4.13
C LYS A 45 2.96 8.45 -2.80
N PHE A 46 3.27 7.16 -2.73
CA PHE A 46 3.13 6.38 -1.50
C PHE A 46 4.12 6.83 -0.43
N ASP A 47 5.36 7.16 -0.80
CA ASP A 47 6.35 7.72 0.11
C ASP A 47 5.87 9.05 0.73
N SER A 48 5.25 9.91 -0.07
CA SER A 48 4.66 11.17 0.40
C SER A 48 3.53 10.93 1.42
N ILE A 49 2.62 9.99 1.13
CA ILE A 49 1.54 9.61 2.05
C ILE A 49 2.10 8.99 3.33
N GLN A 50 3.07 8.08 3.22
CA GLN A 50 3.74 7.47 4.36
C GLN A 50 4.41 8.53 5.23
N GLY A 51 5.10 9.50 4.64
CA GLY A 51 5.73 10.61 5.36
C GLY A 51 4.72 11.44 6.17
N MET A 52 3.57 11.74 5.58
CA MET A 52 2.48 12.45 6.25
C MET A 52 1.98 11.68 7.49
N PHE A 53 1.71 10.38 7.33
CA PHE A 53 1.24 9.53 8.44
C PHE A 53 2.33 9.33 9.49
N ASN A 54 3.58 9.16 9.09
CA ASN A 54 4.72 9.01 9.99
C ASN A 54 4.85 10.21 10.93
N ARG A 55 4.69 11.42 10.37
CA ARG A 55 4.74 12.68 11.13
C ARG A 55 3.57 12.81 12.12
N ILE A 56 2.35 12.53 11.66
CA ILE A 56 1.13 12.94 12.37
C ILE A 56 0.50 11.80 13.19
N ILE A 57 0.43 10.60 12.64
CA ILE A 57 -0.17 9.42 13.29
C ILE A 57 0.87 8.63 14.08
N GLY A 58 2.05 8.41 13.50
CA GLY A 58 3.14 7.61 14.07
C GLY A 58 3.74 6.64 13.06
N PRO A 59 4.68 5.77 13.48
CA PRO A 59 5.47 4.92 12.60
C PRO A 59 4.62 4.27 11.52
N ALA A 60 4.91 4.59 10.27
CA ALA A 60 4.12 4.19 9.11
C ALA A 60 4.96 3.34 8.14
N GLU A 61 4.44 2.19 7.73
CA GLU A 61 5.02 1.33 6.70
C GLU A 61 4.14 1.33 5.44
N THR A 62 4.75 1.15 4.27
CA THR A 62 4.03 0.91 3.01
C THR A 62 4.34 -0.51 2.54
N PHE A 63 3.29 -1.26 2.22
CA PHE A 63 3.41 -2.59 1.63
C PHE A 63 2.63 -2.63 0.32
N THR A 64 3.30 -3.08 -0.75
CA THR A 64 2.74 -3.14 -2.09
C THR A 64 2.66 -4.58 -2.57
N VAL A 65 1.51 -4.94 -3.12
CA VAL A 65 1.26 -6.21 -3.80
C VAL A 65 0.94 -5.88 -5.24
N THR A 66 1.81 -6.27 -6.16
CA THR A 66 1.75 -5.96 -7.59
C THR A 66 1.39 -7.20 -8.41
N SER A 67 1.09 -7.00 -9.70
CA SER A 67 0.69 -8.06 -10.63
C SER A 67 -0.47 -8.91 -10.12
N THR A 68 -1.39 -8.31 -9.35
CA THR A 68 -2.59 -9.01 -8.87
C THR A 68 -3.48 -9.43 -10.04
N LEU A 69 -4.04 -10.63 -9.95
CA LEU A 69 -5.04 -11.12 -10.89
C LEU A 69 -6.36 -10.35 -10.68
N GLN A 70 -6.80 -9.60 -11.69
CA GLN A 70 -7.96 -8.71 -11.58
C GLN A 70 -9.28 -9.44 -11.88
N TRP A 71 -9.25 -10.38 -12.82
CA TRP A 71 -10.40 -11.20 -13.20
C TRP A 71 -10.04 -12.68 -13.20
N THR A 72 -11.04 -13.53 -12.95
CA THR A 72 -10.86 -14.98 -13.05
C THR A 72 -10.87 -15.46 -14.50
N ASP A 73 -11.49 -14.70 -15.40
CA ASP A 73 -11.62 -14.98 -16.82
C ASP A 73 -11.45 -13.68 -17.61
N TYR A 74 -10.29 -13.52 -18.24
CA TYR A 74 -9.95 -12.32 -19.01
C TYR A 74 -10.65 -12.28 -20.38
N SER A 75 -11.18 -13.41 -20.89
CA SER A 75 -11.88 -13.44 -22.19
C SER A 75 -13.15 -12.58 -22.23
N ARG A 76 -13.67 -12.22 -21.04
CA ARG A 76 -14.85 -11.38 -20.87
C ARG A 76 -14.54 -9.88 -20.97
N TYR A 77 -13.28 -9.50 -21.12
CA TYR A 77 -12.81 -8.12 -21.07
C TYR A 77 -11.79 -7.84 -22.17
N VAL A 78 -11.70 -6.57 -22.60
CA VAL A 78 -10.62 -6.13 -23.48
C VAL A 78 -9.40 -5.80 -22.61
N THR A 79 -8.38 -6.65 -22.69
CA THR A 79 -7.19 -6.60 -21.82
C THR A 79 -5.88 -6.75 -22.60
N ASP A 80 -5.82 -6.16 -23.78
CA ASP A 80 -4.64 -6.15 -24.67
C ASP A 80 -3.37 -5.58 -24.01
N GLY A 81 -3.53 -4.67 -23.03
CA GLY A 81 -2.43 -4.17 -22.20
C GLY A 81 -2.02 -5.08 -21.03
N THR A 82 -2.57 -6.29 -20.89
CA THR A 82 -2.28 -7.20 -19.76
C THR A 82 -2.03 -8.62 -20.22
N ASP A 83 -0.88 -9.18 -19.84
CA ASP A 83 -0.60 -10.61 -20.02
C ASP A 83 -1.29 -11.43 -18.91
N GLU A 84 -2.39 -12.10 -19.25
CA GLU A 84 -3.12 -12.96 -18.31
C GLU A 84 -2.24 -14.12 -17.78
N ALA A 85 -1.39 -14.71 -18.63
CA ALA A 85 -0.54 -15.82 -18.24
C ALA A 85 0.50 -15.36 -17.20
N GLU A 86 1.09 -14.19 -17.39
CA GLU A 86 1.99 -13.57 -16.41
C GLU A 86 1.28 -13.33 -15.06
N LYS A 87 0.06 -12.79 -15.06
CA LYS A 87 -0.71 -12.55 -13.82
C LYS A 87 -1.06 -13.87 -13.12
N LYS A 88 -1.44 -14.91 -13.88
CA LYS A 88 -1.70 -16.25 -13.32
C LYS A 88 -0.43 -16.85 -12.70
N GLN A 89 0.73 -16.64 -13.32
CA GLN A 89 2.01 -17.10 -12.78
C GLN A 89 2.37 -16.35 -11.49
N ALA A 90 2.28 -15.02 -11.49
CA ALA A 90 2.51 -14.20 -10.29
C ALA A 90 1.59 -14.61 -9.13
N ARG A 91 0.31 -14.92 -9.43
CA ARG A 91 -0.65 -15.43 -8.45
C ARG A 91 -0.23 -16.77 -7.84
N LYS A 92 0.44 -17.65 -8.59
CA LYS A 92 0.92 -18.94 -8.09
C LYS A 92 2.22 -18.82 -7.28
N GLU A 93 3.16 -17.98 -7.72
CA GLU A 93 4.53 -17.98 -7.19
C GLU A 93 4.84 -16.82 -6.24
N LYS A 94 4.34 -15.62 -6.55
CA LYS A 94 4.62 -14.39 -5.79
C LYS A 94 3.61 -14.20 -4.66
N TYR A 95 2.33 -14.36 -4.97
CA TYR A 95 1.25 -14.06 -4.01
C TYR A 95 1.34 -14.81 -2.66
N PRO A 96 1.71 -16.11 -2.59
CA PRO A 96 1.90 -16.76 -1.30
C PRO A 96 3.00 -16.11 -0.44
N LYS A 97 4.05 -15.56 -1.06
CA LYS A 97 5.12 -14.82 -0.37
C LYS A 97 4.62 -13.45 0.10
N ASP A 98 3.81 -12.78 -0.72
CA ASP A 98 3.17 -11.51 -0.34
C ASP A 98 2.23 -11.70 0.86
N LEU A 99 1.52 -12.83 0.94
CA LEU A 99 0.69 -13.18 2.10
C LEU A 99 1.52 -13.37 3.38
N ASP A 100 2.64 -14.09 3.31
CA ASP A 100 3.53 -14.23 4.47
C ASP A 100 4.12 -12.88 4.90
N ALA A 101 4.58 -12.06 3.94
CA ALA A 101 5.07 -10.72 4.22
C ALA A 101 4.01 -9.82 4.87
N ALA A 102 2.75 -9.89 4.41
CA ALA A 102 1.62 -9.19 5.01
C ALA A 102 1.32 -9.68 6.44
N PHE A 103 1.44 -10.98 6.69
CA PHE A 103 1.30 -11.54 8.02
C PHE A 103 2.40 -11.04 8.97
N GLN A 104 3.66 -11.04 8.53
CA GLN A 104 4.76 -10.49 9.33
C GLN A 104 4.60 -8.98 9.57
N LEU A 105 4.08 -8.22 8.61
CA LEU A 105 3.72 -6.82 8.81
C LEU A 105 2.68 -6.67 9.94
N GLY A 106 1.62 -7.49 9.92
CA GLY A 106 0.61 -7.50 10.98
C GLY A 106 1.22 -7.73 12.37
N LYS A 107 2.17 -8.66 12.50
CA LYS A 107 2.89 -8.90 13.75
C LYS A 107 3.66 -7.66 14.24
N ARG A 108 4.33 -6.93 13.33
CA ARG A 108 5.06 -5.69 13.69
C ARG A 108 4.12 -4.58 14.16
N LEU A 109 2.95 -4.48 13.56
CA LEU A 109 1.93 -3.49 13.93
C LEU A 109 1.30 -3.74 15.31
N ALA A 110 1.21 -5.01 15.72
CA ALA A 110 0.62 -5.42 17.00
C ALA A 110 1.61 -5.50 18.19
N SER A 111 2.93 -5.39 17.92
CA SER A 111 3.98 -5.43 18.95
C SER A 111 4.21 -4.06 19.61
#